data_AF-G5BF29-F1
#
_entry.id   AF-G5BF29-F1
#
_cell.length_a   1.000
_cell.length_b   1.000
_cell.length_c   1.000
_cell.angle_alpha   90.00
_cell.angle_beta   90.00
_cell.angle_gamma   90.00
#
_symmetry.space_group_name_H-M   'P 1'
#
loop_
_entity.id
_entity.type
_entity.pdbx_description
1 polymer ?
#
loop_
_entity_poly.entity_id
_entity_poly.type
_entity_poly.pdbx_seq_one_letter_code
_entity_poly.pdbx_strand_id
1 'polypeptide(L)' 'MEKEFPGILENQKDPLAVDKIVKVLDQCLDSTVGFQSCFPLIAGLTTACNDYFVVHMKQKGKK' A
#
# COMPACT_ATOMS: atom_id res chain seq x y z
N MET A 1 1.18 6.74 -3.88
CA MET A 1 0.81 6.00 -2.65
C MET A 1 1.28 6.74 -1.41
N GLU A 2 2.53 7.21 -1.34
CA GLU A 2 3.05 7.94 -0.17
C GLU A 2 2.24 9.18 0.24
N LYS A 3 1.63 9.88 -0.73
CA LYS A 3 0.80 11.07 -0.45
C LYS A 3 -0.57 10.74 0.16
N GLU A 4 -1.11 9.55 -0.15
CA GLU A 4 -2.43 9.09 0.32
C GLU A 4 -2.31 8.18 1.56
N PHE A 5 -1.16 7.51 1.71
CA PHE A 5 -0.88 6.49 2.71
C PHE A 5 0.61 6.53 3.10
N PRO A 6 1.07 7.61 3.78
CA PRO A 6 2.48 7.78 4.12
C PRO A 6 2.97 6.67 5.07
N GLY A 7 4.15 6.12 4.79
CA GLY A 7 4.81 5.14 5.68
C GLY A 7 4.23 3.73 5.70
N ILE A 8 3.14 3.44 4.96
CA ILE A 8 2.50 2.10 4.97
C ILE A 8 3.43 1.00 4.44
N LEU A 9 4.22 1.31 3.40
CA LEU A 9 5.18 0.38 2.82
C LEU A 9 6.58 0.44 3.48
N GLU A 10 6.88 1.50 4.22
CA GLU A 10 8.22 1.71 4.79
C GLU A 10 8.45 0.91 6.07
N ASN A 11 7.40 0.65 6.85
CA ASN A 11 7.52 0.00 8.15
C ASN A 11 6.71 -1.30 8.24
N GLN A 12 6.93 -2.23 7.31
CA GLN A 12 6.25 -3.54 7.29
C GLN A 12 6.53 -4.41 8.54
N LYS A 13 7.53 -4.07 9.34
CA LYS A 13 7.86 -4.74 10.62
C LYS A 13 7.13 -4.14 11.82
N ASP A 14 6.40 -3.03 11.63
CA ASP A 14 5.59 -2.43 12.67
C ASP A 14 4.44 -3.37 13.04
N PRO A 15 4.34 -3.81 14.31
CA PRO A 15 3.26 -4.70 14.73
C PRO A 15 1.89 -4.02 14.63
N LEU A 16 1.85 -2.69 14.49
CA LEU A 16 0.65 -1.89 14.32
C LEU A 16 0.38 -1.49 12.86
N ALA A 17 1.13 -2.02 11.89
CA ALA A 17 0.98 -1.65 10.48
C ALA A 17 -0.46 -1.87 9.97
N VAL A 18 -1.06 -3.01 10.34
CA VAL A 18 -2.44 -3.35 9.93
C VAL A 18 -3.46 -2.42 10.58
N ASP A 19 -3.31 -2.10 11.87
CA ASP A 19 -4.19 -1.15 12.56
C ASP A 19 -4.15 0.24 11.92
N LYS A 20 -2.94 0.71 11.56
CA LYS A 20 -2.74 1.97 10.85
C LYS A 20 -3.39 1.92 9.46
N ILE A 21 -3.22 0.83 8.71
CA ILE A 21 -3.89 0.66 7.41
C ILE A 21 -5.41 0.75 7.58
N VAL A 22 -5.99 -0.02 8.49
CA VAL A 22 -7.43 -0.04 8.74
C VAL A 22 -7.94 1.36 9.11
N LYS A 23 -7.24 2.10 9.96
CA LYS A 23 -7.59 3.49 10.30
C LYS A 23 -7.57 4.44 9.11
N VAL A 24 -6.64 4.30 8.16
CA VAL A 24 -6.62 5.15 6.98
C VAL A 24 -7.75 4.77 5.99
N LEU A 25 -8.20 3.51 6.00
CA LEU A 25 -9.30 3.05 5.13
C LEU A 25 -10.69 3.25 5.74
N ASP A 26 -10.80 3.38 7.07
CA ASP A 26 -12.04 3.57 7.81
C ASP A 26 -12.58 5.02 7.68
N GLN A 27 -13.06 5.35 6.48
CA GLN A 27 -13.61 6.68 6.17
C GLN A 27 -14.87 7.03 6.98
N CYS A 28 -15.59 6.01 7.48
CA CYS A 28 -16.84 6.19 8.23
C CYS A 28 -16.63 6.24 9.75
N LEU A 29 -15.40 5.99 10.24
CA LEU A 29 -15.09 5.89 11.68
C LEU A 29 -15.95 4.84 12.41
N ASP A 30 -16.39 3.82 11.69
CA ASP A 30 -17.20 2.71 12.22
C ASP A 30 -16.32 1.52 12.62
N SER A 31 -15.00 1.66 12.51
CA SER A 31 -14.04 0.57 12.71
C SER A 31 -14.21 -0.58 11.71
N THR A 32 -14.85 -0.31 10.56
CA THR A 32 -15.08 -1.29 9.50
C THR A 32 -14.57 -0.78 8.15
N VAL A 33 -13.97 -1.66 7.36
CA VAL A 33 -13.51 -1.34 6.01
C VAL A 33 -14.44 -2.00 5.01
N GLY A 34 -15.16 -1.19 4.26
CA GLY A 34 -15.97 -1.65 3.13
C GLY A 34 -15.11 -2.09 1.94
N PHE A 35 -15.70 -2.87 1.04
CA PHE A 35 -15.01 -3.34 -0.16
C PHE A 35 -14.40 -2.20 -1.00
N GLN A 36 -15.14 -1.08 -1.12
CA GLN A 36 -14.68 0.06 -1.90
C GLN A 36 -13.51 0.79 -1.25
N SER A 37 -13.47 0.88 0.09
CA SER A 37 -12.38 1.56 0.79
C SER A 37 -11.04 0.83 0.67
N CYS A 38 -11.03 -0.45 0.26
CA CYS A 38 -9.81 -1.19 -0.05
C CYS A 38 -9.17 -0.83 -1.41
N PHE A 39 -9.92 -0.22 -2.36
CA PHE A 39 -9.39 0.05 -3.71
C PHE A 39 -8.14 0.94 -3.74
N PRO A 40 -8.06 2.04 -2.96
CA PRO A 40 -6.85 2.85 -2.89
C PRO A 40 -5.62 2.07 -2.38
N LEU A 41 -5.81 1.15 -1.43
CA LEU A 41 -4.74 0.29 -0.94
C LEU A 41 -4.25 -0.67 -2.04
N ILE A 42 -5.19 -1.33 -2.74
CA ILE A 42 -4.87 -2.27 -3.82
C ILE A 42 -4.16 -1.56 -4.98
N ALA A 43 -4.68 -0.40 -5.40
CA ALA A 43 -4.07 0.40 -6.46
C ALA A 43 -2.66 0.86 -6.07
N GLY A 44 -2.50 1.36 -4.85
CA GLY A 44 -1.20 1.78 -4.32
C GLY A 44 -0.18 0.63 -4.30
N LEU A 45 -0.56 -0.53 -3.77
CA LEU A 45 0.33 -1.70 -3.69
C LEU A 45 0.69 -2.22 -5.08
N THR A 46 -0.27 -2.22 -6.01
CA THR A 46 -0.04 -2.62 -7.40
C THR A 46 0.96 -1.69 -8.08
N THR A 47 0.81 -0.37 -7.91
CA THR A 47 1.77 0.61 -8.43
C THR A 47 3.16 0.43 -7.82
N ALA A 48 3.26 0.29 -6.49
CA ALA A 48 4.53 0.09 -5.81
C ALA A 48 5.23 -1.22 -6.27
N CYS A 49 4.48 -2.31 -6.44
CA CYS A 49 4.99 -3.56 -7.00
C CYS A 49 5.50 -3.39 -8.44
N ASN A 50 4.76 -2.66 -9.28
CA ASN A 50 5.18 -2.38 -10.65
C ASN A 50 6.48 -1.56 -10.68
N ASP A 51 6.59 -0.51 -9.86
CA ASP A 51 7.78 0.34 -9.80
C ASP A 51 8.99 -0.46 -9.33
N TYR A 52 8.83 -1.28 -8.28
CA TYR A 52 9.87 -2.21 -7.84
C TYR A 52 10.31 -3.15 -8.96
N PHE A 53 9.36 -3.74 -9.69
CA PHE A 53 9.64 -4.64 -10.81
C PHE A 53 10.40 -3.93 -11.94
N VAL A 54 9.99 -2.73 -12.33
CA VAL A 54 10.66 -1.95 -13.37
C VAL A 54 12.09 -1.60 -12.98
N VAL A 55 12.30 -1.16 -11.73
CA VAL A 55 13.63 -0.77 -11.23
C VAL A 55 14.56 -1.97 -11.10
N HIS A 56 14.10 -3.08 -10.50
CA HIS A 56 14.99 -4.15 -10.04
C HIS A 56 14.97 -5.41 -10.92
N MET A 57 13.87 -5.68 -11.62
CA MET A 57 13.68 -6.92 -12.39
C MET A 57 13.79 -6.67 -13.90
N LYS A 58 13.25 -5.56 -14.43
CA LYS A 58 13.29 -5.24 -15.86
C LYS A 58 14.69 -4.86 -16.36
N GLN A 59 15.55 -4.32 -15.49
CA GLN A 59 16.95 -4.00 -15.82
C GLN A 59 17.85 -5.24 -15.91
N LYS A 60 17.51 -6.35 -15.22
CA LYS A 60 18.30 -7.60 -15.26
C LYS A 60 18.18 -8.37 -16.58
N GLY A 61 17.20 -8.05 -17.43
CA GLY A 61 16.97 -8.68 -18.74
C GLY A 61 17.63 -7.99 -19.93
N LYS A 62 18.33 -6.86 -19.74
CA LYS A 62 19.18 -6.25 -20.77
C LYS A 62 20.62 -6.75 -20.58
N LYS A 63 20.89 -7.98 -21.03
CA LYS A 63 22.23 -8.46 -21.34
C LYS A 63 22.23 -8.92 -22.78
#